data_AF-A0A2E6EPS0-F1
#
_entry.id   AF-A0A2E6EPS0-F1
#
_cell.length_a   1.000
_cell.length_b   1.000
_cell.length_c   1.000
_cell.angle_alpha   90.00
_cell.angle_beta   90.00
_cell.angle_gamma   90.00
#
_symmetry.space_group_name_H-M   'P 1'
#
loop_
_entity.id
_entity.type
_entity.pdbx_description
1 polymer ?
#
loop_
_entity_poly.entity_id
_entity_poly.type
_entity_poly.pdbx_seq_one_letter_code
_entity_poly.pdbx_strand_id
1 'polypeptide(L)'
;MKLARPWMLSLHCLLISLVTGCAESYEPADDDDSTSYPDIEFYDFDEAAPWFSCPASDSFPEQATVVTAFDDANQNFGSENLREIETTVDFPAGGDWGQIGLWFELKCPEQGECDHWDRAGSVQLVLNPEASPEDQQQLELVRHVTPYRMGMCQFIDATNLATLLKGPQVLRSWIDTWVGPGHSDGDGWQTTVRFVFYPGPPTGADQVHNIWGRRSITVGQLDEGQRVGDQIEPVQVSIPAEARRVMAHITTTGHSFGNSSNCAEFCEMQHKVLLNGQSSSWSGWRDDCEENPVSPQAGTWEYDRNGWCPGAVASGGLLDITDHVVAGEESSLDLEILLANGFEYNNANPVSLLPYTLLSLKLYSWFEE
;
A
#
# COMPACT_ATOMS: atom_id res chain seq x y z
N MET A 1 39.88 -75.38 21.98
CA MET A 1 40.88 -76.40 21.57
C MET A 1 41.14 -76.21 20.09
N LYS A 2 42.27 -75.56 19.74
CA LYS A 2 43.47 -76.17 19.11
C LYS A 2 43.23 -76.55 17.63
N LEU A 3 43.73 -75.74 16.68
CA LEU A 3 45.00 -75.91 15.91
C LEU A 3 44.60 -76.16 14.43
N ALA A 4 45.27 -75.74 13.35
CA ALA A 4 46.60 -75.19 13.12
C ALA A 4 46.63 -74.52 11.73
N ARG A 5 47.60 -73.62 11.51
CA ARG A 5 48.13 -73.22 10.19
C ARG A 5 49.01 -74.34 9.60
N PRO A 6 49.34 -74.25 8.31
CA PRO A 6 50.77 -74.20 7.95
C PRO A 6 51.12 -73.13 6.90
N TRP A 7 52.43 -72.88 6.81
CA TRP A 7 53.15 -71.88 6.01
C TRP A 7 53.85 -72.51 4.78
N MET A 8 54.46 -71.62 3.97
CA MET A 8 55.46 -71.80 2.88
C MET A 8 54.85 -71.99 1.48
N LEU A 9 55.30 -71.35 0.40
CA LEU A 9 56.66 -70.94 0.01
C LEU A 9 56.73 -69.55 -0.66
N SER A 10 57.95 -69.01 -0.61
CA SER A 10 58.44 -67.76 -1.18
C SER A 10 58.73 -67.84 -2.69
N LEU A 11 58.80 -66.69 -3.39
CA LEU A 11 60.01 -66.13 -4.01
C LEU A 11 59.80 -65.46 -5.41
N HIS A 12 60.23 -64.20 -5.49
CA HIS A 12 60.85 -63.46 -6.61
C HIS A 12 60.11 -62.34 -7.38
N CYS A 13 60.76 -61.16 -7.28
CA CYS A 13 61.00 -60.10 -8.29
C CYS A 13 59.79 -59.25 -8.73
N LEU A 14 59.57 -58.06 -8.15
CA LEU A 14 60.36 -56.81 -8.27
C LEU A 14 60.28 -56.20 -9.68
N LEU A 15 59.34 -55.27 -9.86
CA LEU A 15 59.44 -54.18 -10.83
C LEU A 15 58.80 -52.93 -10.21
N ILE A 16 59.69 -52.02 -9.83
CA ILE A 16 59.41 -50.65 -9.43
C ILE A 16 58.95 -49.90 -10.67
N SER A 17 57.82 -49.21 -10.57
CA SER A 17 57.55 -48.05 -11.43
C SER A 17 56.95 -46.96 -10.55
N LEU A 18 57.73 -45.89 -10.37
CA LEU A 18 57.22 -44.61 -9.87
C LEU A 18 56.19 -44.08 -10.86
N VAL A 19 55.03 -43.67 -10.36
CA VAL A 19 54.21 -42.64 -11.01
C VAL A 19 54.04 -41.52 -9.99
N THR A 20 54.80 -40.47 -10.24
CA THR A 20 54.64 -39.11 -9.72
C THR A 20 53.23 -38.60 -10.02
N GLY A 21 52.58 -38.04 -9.01
CA GLY A 21 51.16 -37.72 -9.02
C GLY A 21 50.72 -36.55 -9.89
N CYS A 22 49.40 -36.41 -9.94
CA CYS A 22 48.67 -35.15 -9.88
C CYS A 22 47.53 -35.43 -8.89
N ALA A 23 47.54 -34.76 -7.73
CA ALA A 23 46.32 -34.65 -6.94
C ALA A 23 45.44 -33.67 -7.71
N GLU A 24 44.38 -34.16 -8.35
CA GLU A 24 43.27 -33.29 -8.75
C GLU A 24 42.64 -32.78 -7.46
N SER A 25 42.98 -31.55 -7.11
CA SER A 25 42.20 -30.73 -6.21
C SER A 25 40.81 -30.60 -6.81
N TYR A 26 39.84 -31.24 -6.17
CA TYR A 26 38.43 -30.94 -6.37
C TYR A 26 38.23 -29.52 -5.82
N GLU A 27 38.36 -28.51 -6.68
CA GLU A 27 37.89 -27.18 -6.36
C GLU A 27 36.35 -27.25 -6.37
N PRO A 28 35.67 -26.87 -5.27
CA PRO A 28 34.24 -26.67 -5.35
C PRO A 28 34.02 -25.59 -6.42
N ALA A 29 33.11 -25.84 -7.35
CA ALA A 29 32.60 -24.75 -8.16
C ALA A 29 32.06 -23.70 -7.18
N ASP A 30 32.70 -22.54 -7.14
CA ASP A 30 32.06 -21.34 -6.63
C ASP A 30 30.85 -21.11 -7.54
N ASP A 31 29.68 -21.60 -7.11
CA ASP A 31 28.39 -21.10 -7.57
C ASP A 31 28.28 -19.65 -7.05
N ASP A 32 29.06 -18.76 -7.68
CA ASP A 32 28.86 -17.32 -7.61
C ASP A 32 27.69 -16.98 -8.54
N ASP A 33 26.49 -17.46 -8.17
CA ASP A 33 25.22 -16.91 -8.64
C ASP A 33 24.90 -15.67 -7.81
N SER A 34 25.88 -14.75 -7.68
CA SER A 34 25.58 -13.43 -7.12
C SER A 34 24.88 -12.64 -8.21
N THR A 35 23.56 -12.58 -8.13
CA THR A 35 22.78 -11.61 -8.90
C THR A 35 23.37 -10.23 -8.63
N SER A 36 23.99 -9.64 -9.65
CA SER A 36 24.59 -8.31 -9.57
C SER A 36 23.56 -7.27 -9.99
N TYR A 37 23.29 -6.33 -9.09
CA TYR A 37 22.39 -5.21 -9.31
C TYR A 37 23.19 -3.95 -9.68
N PRO A 38 22.60 -3.04 -10.48
CA PRO A 38 23.24 -1.77 -10.76
C PRO A 38 23.36 -0.94 -9.47
N ASP A 39 24.47 -0.23 -9.34
CA ASP A 39 24.68 0.74 -8.26
C ASP A 39 23.86 2.00 -8.58
N ILE A 40 22.66 2.09 -8.02
CA ILE A 40 21.74 3.21 -8.18
C ILE A 40 21.29 3.74 -6.82
N GLU A 41 21.12 5.05 -6.75
CA GLU A 41 20.54 5.71 -5.59
C GLU A 41 19.02 5.51 -5.61
N PHE A 42 18.47 4.98 -4.51
CA PHE A 42 17.04 4.89 -4.30
C PHE A 42 16.49 6.20 -3.76
N TYR A 43 15.21 6.46 -4.02
CA TYR A 43 14.54 7.64 -3.51
C TYR A 43 14.32 7.52 -1.99
N ASP A 44 14.62 8.58 -1.24
CA ASP A 44 14.42 8.62 0.21
C ASP A 44 12.96 9.00 0.54
N PHE A 45 12.11 7.97 0.67
CA PHE A 45 10.71 8.16 1.06
C PHE A 45 10.55 8.57 2.52
N ASP A 46 11.52 8.27 3.39
CA ASP A 46 11.48 8.66 4.80
C ASP A 46 11.74 10.16 4.94
N GLU A 47 12.69 10.72 4.18
CA GLU A 47 12.92 12.17 4.10
C GLU A 47 11.72 12.89 3.45
N ALA A 48 11.08 12.27 2.46
CA ALA A 48 9.92 12.87 1.79
C ALA A 48 8.64 12.87 2.66
N ALA A 49 8.57 12.05 3.70
CA ALA A 49 7.42 11.98 4.58
C ALA A 49 7.22 13.27 5.40
N PRO A 50 5.97 13.66 5.75
CA PRO A 50 4.71 12.99 5.42
C PRO A 50 4.05 13.52 4.13
N TRP A 51 4.73 14.39 3.39
CA TRP A 51 4.15 15.13 2.26
C TRP A 51 4.36 14.45 0.92
N PHE A 52 5.42 13.65 0.80
CA PHE A 52 5.73 12.85 -0.37
C PHE A 52 5.71 13.66 -1.66
N SER A 53 6.15 14.92 -1.64
CA SER A 53 6.16 15.79 -2.83
C SER A 53 6.90 15.10 -3.97
N CYS A 54 6.35 15.17 -5.19
CA CYS A 54 7.02 14.61 -6.36
C CYS A 54 8.42 15.22 -6.55
N PRO A 55 9.44 14.40 -6.87
CA PRO A 55 10.71 14.93 -7.33
C PRO A 55 10.58 15.51 -8.75
N ALA A 56 11.66 16.07 -9.27
CA ALA A 56 11.71 16.47 -10.68
C ALA A 56 11.46 15.24 -11.58
N SER A 57 10.69 15.40 -12.66
CA SER A 57 10.26 14.26 -13.50
C SER A 57 11.40 13.58 -14.27
N ASP A 58 12.56 14.22 -14.38
CA ASP A 58 13.79 13.71 -14.99
C ASP A 58 14.84 13.23 -13.96
N SER A 59 14.45 13.14 -12.69
CA SER A 59 15.35 12.74 -11.59
C SER A 59 15.57 11.23 -11.44
N PHE A 60 14.79 10.41 -12.15
CA PHE A 60 14.88 8.96 -12.01
C PHE A 60 16.13 8.39 -12.68
N PRO A 61 16.81 7.39 -12.08
CA PRO A 61 17.94 6.71 -12.70
C PRO A 61 17.58 6.14 -14.07
N GLU A 62 18.51 6.14 -15.02
CA GLU A 62 18.29 5.59 -16.38
C GLU A 62 17.91 4.11 -16.39
N GLN A 63 18.29 3.37 -15.33
CA GLN A 63 17.99 1.96 -15.13
C GLN A 63 16.57 1.71 -14.61
N ALA A 64 15.89 2.76 -14.12
CA ALA A 64 14.53 2.62 -13.62
C ALA A 64 13.55 2.38 -14.78
N THR A 65 12.59 1.49 -14.55
CA THR A 65 11.49 1.25 -15.51
C THR A 65 10.29 2.10 -15.10
N VAL A 66 9.81 2.96 -15.99
CA VAL A 66 8.62 3.79 -15.75
C VAL A 66 7.43 3.23 -16.51
N VAL A 67 6.34 2.98 -15.80
CA VAL A 67 5.05 2.52 -16.37
C VAL A 67 3.98 3.53 -16.05
N THR A 68 3.36 4.10 -17.08
CA THR A 68 2.27 5.08 -16.95
C THR A 68 0.93 4.38 -17.11
N ALA A 69 0.07 4.48 -16.09
CA ALA A 69 -1.28 3.94 -16.11
C ALA A 69 -2.28 4.95 -16.67
N PHE A 70 -2.26 6.16 -16.13
CA PHE A 70 -3.06 7.29 -16.59
C PHE A 70 -2.12 8.45 -16.91
N ASP A 71 -2.37 9.16 -18.01
CA ASP A 71 -1.59 10.32 -18.45
C ASP A 71 -2.54 11.46 -18.76
N ASP A 72 -2.58 12.45 -17.87
CA ASP A 72 -3.49 13.61 -17.87
C ASP A 72 -4.96 13.24 -18.20
N ALA A 73 -5.42 12.11 -17.64
CA ALA A 73 -6.75 11.57 -17.90
C ALA A 73 -7.81 12.40 -17.16
N ASN A 74 -8.85 12.85 -17.87
CA ASN A 74 -9.90 13.68 -17.27
C ASN A 74 -10.68 12.91 -16.18
N GLN A 75 -10.82 13.52 -15.00
CA GLN A 75 -11.73 13.08 -13.93
C GLN A 75 -12.67 14.21 -13.54
N ASN A 76 -13.93 14.07 -13.93
CA ASN A 76 -14.96 15.08 -13.72
C ASN A 76 -16.36 14.45 -13.75
N PHE A 77 -17.37 15.27 -13.44
CA PHE A 77 -18.78 14.91 -13.49
C PHE A 77 -19.58 15.96 -14.27
N GLY A 78 -20.38 15.52 -15.24
CA GLY A 78 -21.22 16.40 -16.05
C GLY A 78 -21.95 15.64 -17.14
N SER A 79 -21.67 15.95 -18.41
CA SER A 79 -22.23 15.21 -19.56
C SER A 79 -21.81 13.75 -19.57
N GLU A 80 -20.63 13.46 -19.05
CA GLU A 80 -20.13 12.12 -18.77
C GLU A 80 -19.85 12.00 -17.27
N ASN A 81 -19.90 10.77 -16.75
CA ASN A 81 -19.50 10.48 -15.39
C ASN A 81 -18.09 9.86 -15.42
N LEU A 82 -17.07 10.72 -15.32
CA LEU A 82 -15.65 10.36 -15.30
C LEU A 82 -15.09 10.41 -13.87
N ARG A 83 -15.95 10.28 -12.87
CA ARG A 83 -15.53 10.18 -11.47
C ARG A 83 -14.76 8.92 -11.15
N GLU A 84 -14.99 7.88 -11.95
CA GLU A 84 -14.26 6.62 -11.94
C GLU A 84 -13.70 6.42 -13.34
N ILE A 85 -12.39 6.24 -13.44
CA ILE A 85 -11.70 5.86 -14.67
C ILE A 85 -10.92 4.58 -14.44
N GLU A 86 -10.89 3.72 -15.44
CA GLU A 86 -10.27 2.40 -15.37
C GLU A 86 -9.43 2.13 -16.61
N THR A 87 -8.31 1.43 -16.43
CA THR A 87 -7.43 1.01 -17.52
C THR A 87 -6.73 -0.29 -17.17
N THR A 88 -6.29 -1.04 -18.18
CA THR A 88 -5.36 -2.16 -18.00
C THR A 88 -3.95 -1.64 -18.17
N VAL A 89 -3.09 -1.92 -17.19
CA VAL A 89 -1.69 -1.52 -17.14
C VAL A 89 -0.83 -2.76 -17.31
N ASP A 90 0.07 -2.75 -18.27
CA ASP A 90 1.05 -3.81 -18.47
C ASP A 90 2.30 -3.51 -17.63
N PHE A 91 2.33 -4.00 -16.39
CA PHE A 91 3.53 -3.93 -15.55
C PHE A 91 4.61 -4.92 -16.04
N PRO A 92 5.88 -4.75 -15.64
CA PRO A 92 6.92 -5.72 -15.95
C PRO A 92 6.48 -7.13 -15.54
N ALA A 93 6.60 -8.10 -16.44
CA ALA A 93 6.18 -9.48 -16.18
C ALA A 93 7.05 -10.17 -15.11
N GLY A 94 8.25 -9.63 -14.86
CA GLY A 94 9.20 -10.07 -13.86
C GLY A 94 10.30 -9.04 -13.67
N GLY A 95 11.21 -9.30 -12.75
CA GLY A 95 12.29 -8.39 -12.36
C GLY A 95 12.43 -8.34 -10.85
N ASP A 96 13.66 -8.07 -10.43
CA ASP A 96 14.02 -7.87 -9.03
C ASP A 96 14.01 -6.37 -8.75
N TRP A 97 13.06 -5.95 -7.91
CA TRP A 97 12.78 -4.55 -7.65
C TRP A 97 13.15 -4.21 -6.20
N GLY A 98 14.22 -3.45 -6.02
CA GLY A 98 14.63 -2.98 -4.70
C GLY A 98 13.80 -1.81 -4.18
N GLN A 99 13.12 -1.09 -5.08
CA GLN A 99 12.17 -0.05 -4.73
C GLN A 99 11.14 0.14 -5.85
N ILE A 100 9.90 0.44 -5.49
CA ILE A 100 8.86 0.86 -6.42
C ILE A 100 8.22 2.13 -5.88
N GLY A 101 8.25 3.21 -6.66
CA GLY A 101 7.51 4.43 -6.34
C GLY A 101 6.23 4.55 -7.15
N LEU A 102 5.15 5.04 -6.54
CA LEU A 102 3.89 5.41 -7.18
C LEU A 102 3.79 6.93 -7.24
N TRP A 103 3.79 7.47 -8.45
CA TRP A 103 3.55 8.87 -8.77
C TRP A 103 2.06 9.12 -8.99
N PHE A 104 1.47 9.99 -8.20
CA PHE A 104 0.09 10.46 -8.34
C PHE A 104 0.08 11.97 -8.51
N GLU A 105 -0.46 12.45 -9.63
CA GLU A 105 -0.54 13.88 -9.94
C GLU A 105 -1.95 14.25 -10.38
N LEU A 106 -2.41 15.39 -9.87
CA LEU A 106 -3.60 16.08 -10.36
C LEU A 106 -3.19 17.44 -10.91
N LYS A 107 -3.63 17.74 -12.13
CA LYS A 107 -3.55 19.07 -12.73
C LYS A 107 -4.94 19.65 -12.93
N CYS A 108 -5.01 20.97 -12.97
CA CYS A 108 -6.23 21.62 -13.45
C CYS A 108 -6.34 21.43 -14.95
N PRO A 109 -7.54 21.21 -15.50
CA PRO A 109 -7.74 21.11 -16.94
C PRO A 109 -7.17 22.33 -17.68
N GLU A 110 -6.53 22.15 -18.84
CA GLU A 110 -5.81 23.23 -19.56
C GLU A 110 -6.63 24.51 -19.81
N GLN A 111 -7.95 24.37 -19.97
CA GLN A 111 -8.88 25.47 -20.28
C GLN A 111 -9.85 25.77 -19.12
N GLY A 112 -9.59 25.24 -17.92
CA GLY A 112 -10.51 25.29 -16.79
C GLY A 112 -9.82 25.45 -15.44
N GLU A 113 -10.64 25.55 -14.40
CA GLU A 113 -10.20 25.53 -13.01
C GLU A 113 -10.27 24.10 -12.48
N CYS A 114 -9.39 23.75 -11.54
CA CYS A 114 -9.63 22.55 -10.74
C CYS A 114 -10.97 22.67 -10.01
N ASP A 115 -11.61 21.54 -9.70
CA ASP A 115 -12.76 21.51 -8.78
C ASP A 115 -12.40 22.26 -7.48
N HIS A 116 -13.33 23.09 -7.03
CA HIS A 116 -13.11 24.03 -5.95
C HIS A 116 -12.95 23.39 -4.59
N TRP A 117 -13.34 22.13 -4.45
CA TRP A 117 -13.46 21.43 -3.19
C TRP A 117 -12.39 20.35 -3.01
N ASP A 118 -12.09 20.07 -1.75
CA ASP A 118 -11.29 18.94 -1.30
C ASP A 118 -12.13 17.64 -1.34
N ARG A 119 -11.84 16.80 -2.32
CA ARG A 119 -12.58 15.56 -2.58
C ARG A 119 -11.78 14.36 -2.11
N ALA A 120 -12.45 13.43 -1.44
CA ALA A 120 -11.89 12.12 -1.22
C ALA A 120 -11.65 11.41 -2.56
N GLY A 121 -10.51 10.74 -2.67
CA GLY A 121 -10.16 9.95 -3.85
C GLY A 121 -9.26 8.77 -3.52
N SER A 122 -9.15 7.84 -4.46
CA SER A 122 -8.32 6.65 -4.32
C SER A 122 -7.86 6.10 -5.66
N VAL A 123 -6.66 5.52 -5.71
CA VAL A 123 -6.20 4.65 -6.80
C VAL A 123 -6.11 3.21 -6.27
N GLN A 124 -6.59 2.26 -7.06
CA GLN A 124 -6.82 0.89 -6.63
C GLN A 124 -6.45 -0.11 -7.73
N LEU A 125 -6.03 -1.31 -7.34
CA LEU A 125 -6.05 -2.49 -8.19
C LEU A 125 -7.43 -3.14 -8.10
N VAL A 126 -7.99 -3.54 -9.25
CA VAL A 126 -9.16 -4.43 -9.30
C VAL A 126 -8.64 -5.86 -9.38
N LEU A 127 -8.76 -6.62 -8.29
CA LEU A 127 -8.12 -7.93 -8.13
C LEU A 127 -8.79 -9.05 -8.96
N ASN A 128 -10.06 -8.86 -9.31
CA ASN A 128 -10.90 -9.80 -10.04
C ASN A 128 -11.73 -9.06 -11.10
N PRO A 129 -11.10 -8.47 -12.13
CA PRO A 129 -11.77 -7.57 -13.06
C PRO A 129 -12.93 -8.21 -13.84
N GLU A 130 -12.91 -9.54 -14.00
CA GLU A 130 -13.96 -10.31 -14.68
C GLU A 130 -15.25 -10.48 -13.83
N ALA A 131 -15.24 -10.11 -12.55
CA ALA A 131 -16.42 -10.16 -11.69
C ALA A 131 -17.42 -9.03 -12.01
N SER A 132 -18.69 -9.21 -11.61
CA SER A 132 -19.67 -8.12 -11.71
C SER A 132 -19.27 -6.94 -10.80
N PRO A 133 -19.68 -5.70 -11.11
CA PRO A 133 -19.27 -4.51 -10.35
C PRO A 133 -19.50 -4.62 -8.84
N GLU A 134 -20.58 -5.27 -8.41
CA GLU A 134 -20.90 -5.50 -7.00
C GLU A 134 -20.02 -6.53 -6.29
N ASP A 135 -19.41 -7.45 -7.04
CA ASP A 135 -18.55 -8.54 -6.54
C ASP A 135 -17.05 -8.26 -6.76
N GLN A 136 -16.72 -7.11 -7.35
CA GLN A 136 -15.33 -6.69 -7.56
C GLN A 136 -14.63 -6.39 -6.23
N GLN A 137 -13.50 -7.04 -6.04
CA GLN A 137 -12.57 -6.83 -4.96
C GLN A 137 -11.51 -5.83 -5.40
N GLN A 138 -11.27 -4.83 -4.55
CA GLN A 138 -10.31 -3.77 -4.81
C GLN A 138 -9.25 -3.77 -3.72
N LEU A 139 -8.00 -3.57 -4.10
CA LEU A 139 -6.92 -3.25 -3.18
C LEU A 139 -6.53 -1.78 -3.39
N GLU A 140 -6.66 -0.98 -2.34
CA GLU A 140 -6.31 0.44 -2.40
C GLU A 140 -4.77 0.60 -2.36
N LEU A 141 -4.23 1.22 -3.40
CA LEU A 141 -2.82 1.55 -3.52
C LEU A 141 -2.51 2.86 -2.80
N VAL A 142 -3.34 3.88 -3.05
CA VAL A 142 -3.23 5.20 -2.43
C VAL A 142 -4.60 5.79 -2.21
N ARG A 143 -4.82 6.35 -1.04
CA ARG A 143 -5.92 7.27 -0.74
C ARG A 143 -5.40 8.69 -0.77
N HIS A 144 -6.18 9.63 -1.26
CA HIS A 144 -5.84 11.05 -1.25
C HIS A 144 -7.06 11.91 -0.97
N VAL A 145 -6.81 13.15 -0.58
CA VAL A 145 -7.80 14.22 -0.64
C VAL A 145 -7.27 15.33 -1.53
N THR A 146 -8.03 15.71 -2.54
CA THR A 146 -7.62 16.76 -3.49
C THR A 146 -7.43 18.10 -2.76
N PRO A 147 -6.54 18.98 -3.25
CA PRO A 147 -6.44 20.33 -2.69
C PRO A 147 -7.60 21.18 -3.19
N TYR A 148 -7.89 22.26 -2.48
CA TYR A 148 -8.87 23.24 -2.95
C TYR A 148 -8.33 24.02 -4.15
N ARG A 149 -9.00 23.94 -5.32
CA ARG A 149 -8.80 24.78 -6.51
C ARG A 149 -7.42 24.70 -7.20
N MET A 150 -6.61 23.69 -6.89
CA MET A 150 -5.28 23.56 -7.49
C MET A 150 -4.89 22.11 -7.76
N GLY A 151 -3.73 21.93 -8.37
CA GLY A 151 -3.12 20.62 -8.56
C GLY A 151 -2.32 20.16 -7.35
N MET A 152 -1.93 18.89 -7.37
CA MET A 152 -1.03 18.27 -6.40
C MET A 152 -0.17 17.23 -7.10
N CYS A 153 1.00 16.94 -6.55
CA CYS A 153 1.83 15.84 -7.04
C CYS A 153 2.52 15.17 -5.87
N GLN A 154 2.32 13.87 -5.75
CA GLN A 154 2.94 13.05 -4.71
C GLN A 154 3.57 11.78 -5.27
N PHE A 155 4.72 11.41 -4.72
CA PHE A 155 5.50 10.24 -5.05
C PHE A 155 5.69 9.41 -3.78
N ILE A 156 4.97 8.29 -3.69
CA ILE A 156 4.90 7.46 -2.49
C ILE A 156 5.55 6.09 -2.71
N ASP A 157 5.96 5.46 -1.62
CA ASP A 157 6.49 4.10 -1.66
C ASP A 157 5.37 3.06 -1.91
N ALA A 158 5.55 2.25 -2.95
CA ALA A 158 4.70 1.12 -3.31
C ALA A 158 5.46 -0.21 -3.32
N THR A 159 6.67 -0.26 -2.77
CA THR A 159 7.58 -1.42 -2.81
C THR A 159 6.94 -2.66 -2.20
N ASN A 160 6.19 -2.52 -1.11
CA ASN A 160 5.50 -3.65 -0.45
C ASN A 160 4.40 -4.29 -1.31
N LEU A 161 4.06 -3.71 -2.46
CA LEU A 161 3.06 -4.21 -3.40
C LEU A 161 3.70 -4.86 -4.64
N ALA A 162 5.02 -5.01 -4.67
CA ALA A 162 5.78 -5.53 -5.81
C ALA A 162 5.23 -6.86 -6.36
N THR A 163 4.71 -7.75 -5.51
CA THR A 163 4.15 -9.04 -5.93
C THR A 163 2.82 -8.92 -6.69
N LEU A 164 2.10 -7.80 -6.55
CA LEU A 164 0.86 -7.51 -7.26
C LEU A 164 1.09 -6.65 -8.51
N LEU A 165 2.17 -5.87 -8.57
CA LEU A 165 2.50 -4.97 -9.69
C LEU A 165 3.28 -5.70 -10.79
N LYS A 166 2.72 -6.81 -11.30
CA LYS A 166 3.33 -7.67 -12.33
C LYS A 166 2.34 -8.05 -13.42
N GLY A 167 2.80 -7.99 -14.67
CA GLY A 167 1.99 -8.31 -15.85
C GLY A 167 0.76 -7.39 -16.00
N PRO A 168 -0.25 -7.82 -16.76
CA PRO A 168 -1.48 -7.06 -16.96
C PRO A 168 -2.28 -6.97 -15.67
N GLN A 169 -2.53 -5.75 -15.19
CA GLN A 169 -3.36 -5.47 -14.02
C GLN A 169 -4.40 -4.41 -14.36
N VAL A 170 -5.59 -4.51 -13.79
CA VAL A 170 -6.62 -3.48 -13.95
C VAL A 170 -6.48 -2.45 -12.82
N LEU A 171 -6.27 -1.20 -13.21
CA LEU A 171 -6.12 -0.06 -12.31
C LEU A 171 -7.33 0.85 -12.42
N ARG A 172 -7.84 1.28 -11.27
CA ARG A 172 -8.96 2.20 -11.14
C ARG A 172 -8.54 3.43 -10.36
N SER A 173 -8.92 4.60 -10.85
CA SER A 173 -8.85 5.84 -10.09
C SER A 173 -10.26 6.41 -9.91
N TRP A 174 -10.54 6.85 -8.68
CA TRP A 174 -11.83 7.40 -8.30
C TRP A 174 -11.65 8.69 -7.51
N ILE A 175 -12.46 9.72 -7.82
CA ILE A 175 -12.56 10.97 -7.07
C ILE A 175 -14.05 11.31 -6.84
N ASP A 176 -14.41 11.76 -5.63
CA ASP A 176 -15.77 12.20 -5.29
C ASP A 176 -16.16 13.57 -5.87
N THR A 177 -15.70 13.87 -7.09
CA THR A 177 -16.03 15.12 -7.77
C THR A 177 -17.47 15.12 -8.28
N TRP A 178 -18.13 16.26 -8.19
CA TRP A 178 -19.48 16.48 -8.72
C TRP A 178 -19.54 17.64 -9.70
N VAL A 179 -18.37 18.06 -10.19
CA VAL A 179 -18.21 19.20 -11.09
C VAL A 179 -17.41 18.78 -12.30
N GLY A 180 -17.52 19.57 -13.37
CA GLY A 180 -16.91 19.26 -14.65
C GLY A 180 -17.04 20.44 -15.60
N PRO A 181 -16.59 20.30 -16.86
CA PRO A 181 -16.48 21.38 -17.82
C PRO A 181 -17.70 22.32 -17.86
N GLY A 182 -17.49 23.59 -17.47
CA GLY A 182 -18.52 24.63 -17.45
C GLY A 182 -19.36 24.74 -16.17
N HIS A 183 -19.04 23.98 -15.12
CA HIS A 183 -19.64 24.14 -13.80
C HIS A 183 -19.07 25.38 -13.08
N SER A 184 -19.86 26.04 -12.21
CA SER A 184 -19.43 27.27 -11.51
C SER A 184 -18.32 27.03 -10.48
N ASP A 185 -18.16 25.77 -10.07
CA ASP A 185 -17.28 25.35 -8.98
C ASP A 185 -16.06 24.55 -9.50
N GLY A 186 -15.66 24.78 -10.75
CA GLY A 186 -14.50 24.16 -11.39
C GLY A 186 -14.84 23.04 -12.38
N ASP A 187 -13.82 22.53 -13.05
CA ASP A 187 -13.93 21.66 -14.22
C ASP A 187 -13.43 20.21 -13.98
N GLY A 188 -13.17 19.85 -12.72
CA GLY A 188 -12.62 18.56 -12.30
C GLY A 188 -11.09 18.57 -12.28
N TRP A 189 -10.45 17.47 -12.65
CA TRP A 189 -8.99 17.33 -12.72
C TRP A 189 -8.53 16.56 -13.96
N GLN A 190 -7.25 16.68 -14.27
CA GLN A 190 -6.50 15.74 -15.10
C GLN A 190 -5.61 14.90 -14.19
N THR A 191 -5.77 13.58 -14.23
CA THR A 191 -5.10 12.62 -13.36
C THR A 191 -4.00 11.88 -14.09
N THR A 192 -2.81 11.90 -13.50
CA THR A 192 -1.66 11.11 -13.94
C THR A 192 -1.27 10.12 -12.84
N VAL A 193 -1.13 8.84 -13.21
CA VAL A 193 -0.63 7.78 -12.32
C VAL A 193 0.49 7.04 -13.02
N ARG A 194 1.67 7.00 -12.39
CA ARG A 194 2.86 6.31 -12.91
C ARG A 194 3.53 5.48 -11.82
N PHE A 195 4.24 4.45 -12.23
CA PHE A 195 5.02 3.58 -11.36
C PHE A 195 6.47 3.60 -11.83
N VAL A 196 7.39 3.75 -10.88
CA VAL A 196 8.83 3.81 -11.14
C VAL A 196 9.47 2.64 -10.42
N PHE A 197 9.95 1.66 -11.19
CA PHE A 197 10.56 0.44 -10.69
C PHE A 197 12.09 0.59 -10.70
N TYR A 198 12.70 0.57 -9.53
CA TYR A 198 14.15 0.65 -9.36
C TYR A 198 14.71 -0.78 -9.25
N PRO A 199 15.59 -1.22 -10.17
CA PRO A 199 16.19 -2.54 -10.09
C PRO A 199 17.08 -2.67 -8.85
N GLY A 200 17.02 -3.80 -8.17
CA GLY A 200 17.78 -4.06 -6.96
C GLY A 200 17.37 -5.36 -6.27
N PRO A 201 18.06 -5.77 -5.19
CA PRO A 201 17.62 -6.90 -4.38
C PRO A 201 16.16 -6.69 -3.94
N PRO A 202 15.23 -7.64 -4.15
CA PRO A 202 13.84 -7.45 -3.78
C PRO A 202 13.66 -7.17 -2.28
N THR A 203 12.98 -6.09 -1.93
CA THR A 203 12.71 -5.70 -0.53
C THR A 203 11.22 -5.64 -0.18
N GLY A 204 10.36 -5.68 -1.19
CA GLY A 204 8.91 -5.71 -1.03
C GLY A 204 8.41 -6.96 -0.31
N ALA A 205 7.16 -6.93 0.14
CA ALA A 205 6.54 -8.07 0.80
C ALA A 205 6.44 -9.28 -0.14
N ASP A 206 6.78 -10.45 0.38
CA ASP A 206 6.65 -11.74 -0.33
C ASP A 206 5.18 -12.11 -0.57
N GLN A 207 4.29 -11.65 0.31
CA GLN A 207 2.86 -11.79 0.12
C GLN A 207 2.07 -10.57 0.62
N VAL A 208 1.02 -10.25 -0.13
CA VAL A 208 0.02 -9.23 0.22
C VAL A 208 -1.34 -9.90 0.39
N HIS A 209 -1.94 -9.76 1.57
CA HIS A 209 -3.31 -10.20 1.84
C HIS A 209 -4.24 -8.99 1.87
N ASN A 210 -5.18 -8.91 0.93
CA ASN A 210 -6.21 -7.87 0.97
C ASN A 210 -7.30 -8.26 1.97
N ILE A 211 -7.38 -7.56 3.10
CA ILE A 211 -8.40 -7.83 4.12
C ILE A 211 -9.66 -7.06 3.78
N TRP A 212 -9.54 -5.74 3.63
CA TRP A 212 -10.62 -4.87 3.19
C TRP A 212 -10.11 -3.87 2.16
N GLY A 213 -10.74 -3.86 0.99
CA GLY A 213 -10.67 -2.75 0.06
C GLY A 213 -11.32 -1.48 0.65
N ARG A 214 -11.21 -0.36 -0.08
CA ARG A 214 -11.81 0.91 0.33
C ARG A 214 -13.31 0.72 0.62
N ARG A 215 -13.72 1.01 1.86
CA ARG A 215 -15.12 0.97 2.29
C ARG A 215 -15.43 2.11 3.24
N SER A 216 -16.72 2.48 3.32
CA SER A 216 -17.22 3.49 4.24
C SER A 216 -17.86 2.82 5.45
N ILE A 217 -17.41 3.19 6.64
CA ILE A 217 -17.97 2.74 7.91
C ILE A 217 -18.64 3.94 8.59
N THR A 218 -19.94 3.87 8.81
CA THR A 218 -20.66 4.90 9.55
C THR A 218 -20.26 4.82 11.03
N VAL A 219 -19.89 5.95 11.62
CA VAL A 219 -19.53 6.05 13.05
C VAL A 219 -20.58 6.87 13.79
N GLY A 220 -20.65 6.74 15.12
CA GLY A 220 -21.55 7.58 15.93
C GLY A 220 -22.94 7.01 16.17
N GLN A 221 -23.27 5.84 15.61
CA GLN A 221 -24.55 5.16 15.82
C GLN A 221 -24.37 4.05 16.87
N LEU A 222 -25.21 4.04 17.92
CA LEU A 222 -25.13 3.07 19.02
C LEU A 222 -26.31 2.08 19.07
N ASP A 223 -27.25 2.21 18.15
CA ASP A 223 -28.37 1.28 18.03
C ASP A 223 -27.91 -0.05 17.42
N GLU A 224 -28.52 -1.16 17.85
CA GLU A 224 -28.21 -2.50 17.35
C GLU A 224 -28.42 -2.59 15.83
N GLY A 225 -27.43 -3.14 15.12
CA GLY A 225 -27.42 -3.24 13.66
C GLY A 225 -26.89 -1.99 12.95
N GLN A 226 -26.41 -0.99 13.69
CA GLN A 226 -25.87 0.25 13.14
C GLN A 226 -24.49 0.62 13.71
N ARG A 227 -23.98 -0.14 14.68
CA ARG A 227 -22.67 0.12 15.29
C ARG A 227 -21.55 -0.15 14.29
N VAL A 228 -20.34 0.28 14.64
CA VAL A 228 -19.14 -0.03 13.85
C VAL A 228 -18.96 -1.55 13.72
N GLY A 229 -19.08 -2.28 14.83
CA GLY A 229 -18.95 -3.75 14.83
C GLY A 229 -20.07 -4.48 14.07
N ASP A 230 -21.21 -3.85 13.83
CA ASP A 230 -22.28 -4.44 13.01
C ASP A 230 -22.04 -4.26 11.50
N GLN A 231 -21.05 -3.44 11.11
CA GLN A 231 -20.68 -3.14 9.72
C GLN A 231 -19.39 -3.85 9.29
N ILE A 232 -18.63 -4.41 10.24
CA ILE A 232 -17.34 -5.04 10.03
C ILE A 232 -17.43 -6.48 10.53
N GLU A 233 -17.54 -7.42 9.60
CA GLU A 233 -17.45 -8.84 9.92
C GLU A 233 -15.97 -9.24 10.06
N PRO A 234 -15.61 -10.01 11.11
CA PRO A 234 -14.26 -10.53 11.25
C PRO A 234 -13.84 -11.35 10.03
N VAL A 235 -12.62 -11.13 9.56
CA VAL A 235 -12.04 -11.82 8.41
C VAL A 235 -11.09 -12.91 8.91
N GLN A 236 -11.25 -14.13 8.40
CA GLN A 236 -10.28 -15.19 8.62
C GLN A 236 -9.17 -15.06 7.58
N VAL A 237 -7.92 -15.00 8.06
CA VAL A 237 -6.73 -14.88 7.22
C VAL A 237 -5.75 -16.01 7.51
N SER A 238 -5.29 -16.66 6.44
CA SER A 238 -4.26 -17.68 6.51
C SER A 238 -2.87 -17.05 6.50
N ILE A 239 -2.14 -17.18 7.60
CA ILE A 239 -0.79 -16.64 7.70
C ILE A 239 0.20 -17.67 7.11
N PRO A 240 1.09 -17.29 6.18
CA PRO A 240 2.05 -18.21 5.58
C PRO A 240 2.91 -18.91 6.63
N ALA A 241 3.25 -20.17 6.40
CA ALA A 241 4.12 -20.93 7.29
C ALA A 241 5.55 -20.39 7.29
N GLU A 242 5.93 -19.72 6.21
CA GLU A 242 7.24 -19.12 5.98
C GLU A 242 7.35 -17.70 6.56
N ALA A 243 6.22 -17.08 6.94
CA ALA A 243 6.21 -15.71 7.44
C ALA A 243 7.10 -15.54 8.68
N ARG A 244 8.06 -14.61 8.60
CA ARG A 244 8.93 -14.18 9.70
C ARG A 244 8.55 -12.81 10.23
N ARG A 245 7.94 -11.99 9.38
CA ARG A 245 7.42 -10.68 9.74
C ARG A 245 6.06 -10.47 9.10
N VAL A 246 5.11 -9.94 9.86
CA VAL A 246 3.78 -9.58 9.37
C VAL A 246 3.43 -8.15 9.81
N MET A 247 3.14 -7.29 8.84
CA MET A 247 2.74 -5.91 9.07
C MET A 247 1.30 -5.70 8.59
N ALA A 248 0.47 -5.07 9.41
CA ALA A 248 -0.84 -4.57 8.99
C ALA A 248 -0.70 -3.14 8.49
N HIS A 249 -1.06 -2.89 7.23
CA HIS A 249 -1.18 -1.57 6.66
C HIS A 249 -2.64 -1.13 6.70
N ILE A 250 -2.95 -0.22 7.63
CA ILE A 250 -4.28 0.36 7.80
C ILE A 250 -4.31 1.78 7.23
N THR A 251 -5.30 2.10 6.41
CA THR A 251 -5.52 3.47 5.92
C THR A 251 -6.93 3.90 6.29
N THR A 252 -7.05 4.93 7.14
CA THR A 252 -8.34 5.55 7.44
C THR A 252 -8.36 7.05 7.25
N THR A 253 -9.51 7.58 6.88
CA THR A 253 -9.80 9.01 6.84
C THR A 253 -11.21 9.25 7.35
N GLY A 254 -11.38 10.11 8.36
CA GLY A 254 -12.68 10.51 8.88
C GLY A 254 -13.29 11.66 8.06
N HIS A 255 -14.60 11.61 7.85
CA HIS A 255 -15.33 12.53 6.97
C HIS A 255 -16.65 13.01 7.58
N SER A 256 -17.19 14.05 6.96
CA SER A 256 -18.33 14.84 7.43
C SER A 256 -18.00 15.77 8.60
N PHE A 257 -18.77 16.85 8.70
CA PHE A 257 -18.67 17.88 9.73
C PHE A 257 -20.07 18.25 10.27
N GLY A 258 -20.13 19.01 11.37
CA GLY A 258 -21.38 19.50 11.96
C GLY A 258 -22.12 18.51 12.86
N ASN A 259 -21.68 17.25 12.92
CA ASN A 259 -22.13 16.27 13.91
C ASN A 259 -21.57 16.57 15.31
N SER A 260 -21.94 15.81 16.34
CA SER A 260 -21.37 15.97 17.70
C SER A 260 -19.84 16.00 17.66
N SER A 261 -19.24 17.04 18.25
CA SER A 261 -17.79 17.30 18.26
C SER A 261 -17.15 17.46 16.86
N ASN A 262 -17.93 17.78 15.83
CA ASN A 262 -17.49 17.87 14.43
C ASN A 262 -16.82 16.60 13.88
N CYS A 263 -17.14 15.43 14.46
CA CYS A 263 -16.72 14.16 13.89
C CYS A 263 -17.38 13.93 12.51
N ALA A 264 -16.78 13.13 11.63
CA ALA A 264 -15.52 12.42 11.83
C ALA A 264 -14.30 13.15 11.22
N GLU A 265 -14.49 14.30 10.57
CA GLU A 265 -13.40 15.06 9.94
C GLU A 265 -12.50 15.75 10.97
N PHE A 266 -13.09 16.45 11.95
CA PHE A 266 -12.38 17.35 12.87
C PHE A 266 -12.27 16.81 14.30
N CYS A 267 -12.39 15.50 14.49
CA CYS A 267 -12.22 14.89 15.81
C CYS A 267 -11.22 13.73 15.77
N GLU A 268 -10.40 13.63 16.81
CA GLU A 268 -9.41 12.56 16.94
C GLU A 268 -10.10 11.20 17.17
N MET A 269 -9.81 10.26 16.28
CA MET A 269 -10.24 8.87 16.38
C MET A 269 -9.03 7.94 16.36
N GLN A 270 -9.18 6.79 17.00
CA GLN A 270 -8.19 5.72 17.00
C GLN A 270 -8.82 4.43 16.51
N HIS A 271 -7.98 3.58 15.92
CA HIS A 271 -8.35 2.34 15.29
C HIS A 271 -7.59 1.22 15.97
N LYS A 272 -8.28 0.18 16.43
CA LYS A 272 -7.62 -1.03 16.95
C LYS A 272 -7.79 -2.16 15.98
N VAL A 273 -6.69 -2.62 15.39
CA VAL A 273 -6.65 -3.85 14.63
C VAL A 273 -6.52 -5.00 15.61
N LEU A 274 -7.49 -5.91 15.63
CA LEU A 274 -7.52 -7.06 16.53
C LEU A 274 -7.18 -8.33 15.76
N LEU A 275 -6.16 -9.07 16.19
CA LEU A 275 -5.87 -10.41 15.69
C LEU A 275 -5.94 -11.39 16.86
N ASN A 276 -6.85 -12.37 16.77
CA ASN A 276 -7.07 -13.37 17.84
C ASN A 276 -7.27 -12.74 19.24
N GLY A 277 -7.82 -11.53 19.29
CA GLY A 277 -8.06 -10.76 20.52
C GLY A 277 -6.89 -9.89 21.00
N GLN A 278 -5.72 -9.95 20.36
CA GLN A 278 -4.60 -9.02 20.60
C GLN A 278 -4.77 -7.77 19.74
N SER A 279 -4.64 -6.58 20.33
CA SER A 279 -4.88 -5.31 19.65
C SER A 279 -3.59 -4.53 19.36
N SER A 280 -3.44 -4.05 18.13
CA SER A 280 -2.52 -2.95 17.79
C SER A 280 -3.33 -1.69 17.49
N SER A 281 -3.00 -0.58 18.14
CA SER A 281 -3.70 0.69 17.95
C SER A 281 -2.98 1.59 16.94
N TRP A 282 -3.75 2.35 16.16
CA TRP A 282 -3.25 3.41 15.29
C TRP A 282 -4.17 4.65 15.36
N SER A 283 -3.58 5.83 15.42
CA SER A 283 -4.27 7.12 15.26
C SER A 283 -3.76 7.77 13.98
N GLY A 284 -4.68 8.20 13.12
CA GLY A 284 -4.37 8.89 11.88
C GLY A 284 -4.41 10.42 12.01
N TRP A 285 -4.62 10.97 13.20
CA TRP A 285 -4.76 12.42 13.36
C TRP A 285 -3.56 13.17 12.78
N ARG A 286 -3.84 14.19 11.96
CA ARG A 286 -2.87 15.07 11.33
C ARG A 286 -3.03 16.46 11.94
N ASP A 287 -2.01 16.91 12.68
CA ASP A 287 -1.89 18.24 13.30
C ASP A 287 -0.89 19.15 12.58
N ASP A 288 -0.52 18.77 11.35
CA ASP A 288 0.51 19.39 10.53
C ASP A 288 -0.06 19.95 9.22
N CYS A 289 -1.40 20.05 9.08
CA CYS A 289 -2.01 20.47 7.81
C CYS A 289 -1.63 21.89 7.38
N GLU A 290 -1.31 22.79 8.33
CA GLU A 290 -0.77 24.12 8.03
C GLU A 290 0.62 24.11 7.39
N GLU A 291 1.35 22.99 7.49
CA GLU A 291 2.69 22.81 6.90
C GLU A 291 2.65 22.21 5.48
N ASN A 292 1.46 21.95 4.92
CA ASN A 292 1.34 21.30 3.62
C ASN A 292 2.05 22.10 2.51
N PRO A 293 3.02 21.52 1.77
CA PRO A 293 3.72 22.20 0.68
C PRO A 293 2.84 22.47 -0.54
N VAL A 294 1.71 21.77 -0.69
CA VAL A 294 0.65 22.14 -1.65
C VAL A 294 -0.12 23.31 -1.06
N SER A 295 0.48 24.50 -1.13
CA SER A 295 -0.05 25.71 -0.50
C SER A 295 0.38 26.99 -1.25
N PRO A 296 -0.30 28.14 -1.00
CA PRO A 296 -1.56 28.27 -0.27
C PRO A 296 -2.73 27.70 -1.07
N GLN A 297 -3.65 26.99 -0.39
CA GLN A 297 -4.90 26.53 -1.00
C GLN A 297 -6.05 27.48 -0.68
N ALA A 298 -7.15 27.35 -1.44
CA ALA A 298 -8.42 27.91 -0.99
C ALA A 298 -9.01 27.07 0.16
N GLY A 299 -10.13 27.51 0.74
CA GLY A 299 -10.83 26.73 1.77
C GLY A 299 -10.13 26.72 3.13
N THR A 300 -10.38 25.68 3.92
CA THR A 300 -9.93 25.57 5.33
C THR A 300 -8.71 24.67 5.48
N TRP A 301 -7.83 24.60 4.49
CA TRP A 301 -6.76 23.59 4.39
C TRP A 301 -5.80 23.51 5.59
N GLU A 302 -5.66 24.59 6.36
CA GLU A 302 -4.76 24.67 7.52
C GLU A 302 -5.23 23.88 8.76
N TYR A 303 -6.52 23.53 8.86
CA TYR A 303 -7.03 22.83 10.05
C TYR A 303 -6.60 21.37 10.18
N ASP A 304 -6.48 20.89 11.41
CA ASP A 304 -6.16 19.50 11.71
C ASP A 304 -7.32 18.57 11.36
N ARG A 305 -7.00 17.36 10.87
CA ARG A 305 -8.00 16.39 10.39
C ARG A 305 -7.66 14.96 10.79
N ASN A 306 -8.70 14.14 10.79
CA ASN A 306 -8.60 12.71 11.10
C ASN A 306 -8.14 11.90 9.89
N GLY A 307 -6.83 11.70 9.72
CA GLY A 307 -6.26 10.79 8.73
C GLY A 307 -5.75 11.41 7.44
N TRP A 308 -5.93 12.72 7.23
CA TRP A 308 -5.65 13.38 5.96
C TRP A 308 -5.45 14.89 6.12
N CYS A 309 -4.91 15.55 5.09
CA CYS A 309 -4.98 16.99 4.90
C CYS A 309 -5.45 17.24 3.45
N PRO A 310 -6.20 18.31 3.15
CA PRO A 310 -6.48 18.70 1.75
C PRO A 310 -5.19 18.83 0.96
N GLY A 311 -5.11 18.26 -0.24
CA GLY A 311 -3.91 18.28 -1.06
C GLY A 311 -2.83 17.29 -0.65
N ALA A 312 -3.19 16.18 -0.01
CA ALA A 312 -2.24 15.15 0.39
C ALA A 312 -2.82 13.72 0.27
N VAL A 313 -1.92 12.75 0.09
CA VAL A 313 -2.16 11.33 0.30
C VAL A 313 -2.42 11.06 1.78
N ALA A 314 -3.29 10.10 2.06
CA ALA A 314 -3.39 9.46 3.36
C ALA A 314 -2.56 8.16 3.31
N SER A 315 -1.31 8.23 3.79
CA SER A 315 -0.37 7.10 3.80
C SER A 315 -0.76 5.99 4.77
N GLY A 316 -1.65 6.26 5.74
CA GLY A 316 -2.04 5.28 6.75
C GLY A 316 -0.95 4.97 7.76
N GLY A 317 -1.08 3.81 8.42
CA GLY A 317 -0.15 3.31 9.42
C GLY A 317 0.30 1.88 9.12
N LEU A 318 1.58 1.60 9.39
CA LEU A 318 2.15 0.27 9.37
C LEU A 318 2.32 -0.23 10.82
N LEU A 319 1.56 -1.25 11.17
CA LEU A 319 1.57 -1.86 12.50
C LEU A 319 2.28 -3.22 12.42
N ASP A 320 3.34 -3.39 13.20
CA ASP A 320 3.93 -4.71 13.38
C ASP A 320 2.97 -5.57 14.22
N ILE A 321 2.53 -6.66 13.61
CA ILE A 321 1.60 -7.63 14.22
C ILE A 321 2.21 -9.03 14.22
N THR A 322 3.52 -9.14 14.02
CA THR A 322 4.24 -10.42 13.96
C THR A 322 3.97 -11.27 15.21
N ASP A 323 3.99 -10.65 16.39
CA ASP A 323 3.72 -11.32 17.67
C ASP A 323 2.23 -11.60 17.95
N HIS A 324 1.33 -11.19 17.05
CA HIS A 324 -0.12 -11.41 17.17
C HIS A 324 -0.63 -12.58 16.34
N VAL A 325 0.24 -13.17 15.51
CA VAL A 325 -0.08 -14.25 14.60
C VAL A 325 0.80 -15.46 14.84
N VAL A 326 0.33 -16.63 14.38
CA VAL A 326 1.13 -17.84 14.31
C VAL A 326 1.27 -18.21 12.84
N ALA A 327 2.51 -18.27 12.35
CA ALA A 327 2.81 -18.68 10.98
C ALA A 327 2.26 -20.08 10.69
N GLY A 328 1.56 -20.24 9.58
CA GLY A 328 0.91 -21.48 9.16
C GLY A 328 -0.46 -21.74 9.77
N GLU A 329 -0.99 -20.83 10.59
CA GLU A 329 -2.32 -20.92 11.19
C GLU A 329 -3.29 -19.85 10.66
N GLU A 330 -4.58 -20.11 10.81
CA GLU A 330 -5.63 -19.12 10.57
C GLU A 330 -5.68 -18.13 11.73
N SER A 331 -5.83 -16.85 11.42
CA SER A 331 -6.06 -15.79 12.41
C SER A 331 -7.35 -15.05 12.10
N SER A 332 -8.12 -14.73 13.14
CA SER A 332 -9.32 -13.92 13.03
C SER A 332 -8.95 -12.45 13.20
N LEU A 333 -9.13 -11.65 12.15
CA LEU A 333 -8.87 -10.22 12.13
C LEU A 333 -10.17 -9.41 12.24
N ASP A 334 -10.20 -8.44 13.13
CA ASP A 334 -11.31 -7.50 13.34
C ASP A 334 -10.81 -6.06 13.55
N LEU A 335 -11.70 -5.07 13.59
CA LEU A 335 -11.38 -3.65 13.78
C LEU A 335 -12.38 -2.93 14.70
N GLU A 336 -11.86 -2.23 15.71
CA GLU A 336 -12.61 -1.21 16.45
C GLU A 336 -12.27 0.20 15.95
N ILE A 337 -13.28 1.07 15.82
CA ILE A 337 -13.11 2.51 15.58
C ILE A 337 -13.66 3.27 16.78
N LEU A 338 -12.79 3.99 17.48
CA LEU A 338 -13.07 4.65 18.76
C LEU A 338 -12.65 6.12 18.70
N LEU A 339 -13.14 6.93 19.62
CA LEU A 339 -12.54 8.23 19.90
C LEU A 339 -11.16 8.06 20.53
N ALA A 340 -10.32 9.10 20.49
CA ALA A 340 -8.99 9.10 21.12
C ALA A 340 -9.00 8.70 22.61
N ASN A 341 -10.10 8.96 23.32
CA ASN A 341 -10.26 8.58 24.73
C ASN A 341 -10.63 7.09 24.96
N GLY A 342 -10.76 6.30 23.89
CA GLY A 342 -11.03 4.86 23.94
C GLY A 342 -12.51 4.48 24.02
N PHE A 343 -13.43 5.45 23.96
CA PHE A 343 -14.86 5.18 23.93
C PHE A 343 -15.41 5.16 22.50
N GLU A 344 -16.45 4.35 22.29
CA GLU A 344 -17.23 4.41 21.06
C GLU A 344 -17.83 5.81 20.90
N TYR A 345 -17.74 6.37 19.69
CA TYR A 345 -18.30 7.67 19.40
C TYR A 345 -19.83 7.60 19.44
N ASN A 346 -20.47 8.56 20.13
CA ASN A 346 -21.91 8.74 20.14
C ASN A 346 -22.27 10.06 19.46
N ASN A 347 -22.90 9.99 18.29
CA ASN A 347 -23.37 11.17 17.59
C ASN A 347 -24.72 11.66 18.12
N ALA A 348 -24.68 12.35 19.27
CA ALA A 348 -25.89 12.90 19.90
C ALA A 348 -26.62 14.01 19.10
N ASN A 349 -26.00 14.59 18.07
CA ASN A 349 -26.54 15.70 17.28
C ASN A 349 -26.28 15.45 15.78
N PRO A 350 -26.99 14.50 15.16
CA PRO A 350 -26.75 14.15 13.77
C PRO A 350 -27.19 15.26 12.82
N VAL A 351 -26.40 15.48 11.76
CA VAL A 351 -26.79 16.30 10.60
C VAL A 351 -27.09 15.40 9.39
N SER A 352 -27.41 16.01 8.24
CA SER A 352 -27.85 15.26 7.04
C SER A 352 -26.82 14.26 6.53
N LEU A 353 -25.53 14.57 6.63
CA LEU A 353 -24.45 13.64 6.33
C LEU A 353 -23.97 13.05 7.66
N LEU A 354 -24.23 11.76 7.86
CA LEU A 354 -23.74 11.05 9.03
C LEU A 354 -22.21 10.96 8.98
N PRO A 355 -21.53 10.98 10.14
CA PRO A 355 -20.08 10.88 10.17
C PRO A 355 -19.65 9.46 9.80
N TYR A 356 -18.60 9.37 8.99
CA TYR A 356 -18.10 8.09 8.49
C TYR A 356 -16.58 8.10 8.40
N THR A 357 -16.01 6.90 8.45
CA THR A 357 -14.59 6.65 8.24
C THR A 357 -14.44 5.83 6.97
N LEU A 358 -13.66 6.32 6.00
CA LEU A 358 -13.19 5.46 4.91
C LEU A 358 -12.07 4.59 5.47
N LEU A 359 -12.12 3.29 5.19
CA LEU A 359 -11.20 2.27 5.69
C LEU A 359 -10.69 1.42 4.54
N SER A 360 -9.41 1.09 4.55
CA SER A 360 -8.84 -0.08 3.87
C SER A 360 -7.78 -0.72 4.78
N LEU A 361 -7.59 -2.03 4.63
CA LEU A 361 -6.60 -2.78 5.40
C LEU A 361 -6.05 -3.92 4.55
N LYS A 362 -4.72 -4.05 4.55
CA LYS A 362 -3.99 -5.14 3.92
C LYS A 362 -2.86 -5.61 4.83
N LEU A 363 -2.50 -6.88 4.74
CA LEU A 363 -1.33 -7.43 5.44
C LEU A 363 -0.18 -7.63 4.46
N TYR A 364 1.01 -7.37 4.94
CA TYR A 364 2.27 -7.67 4.27
C TYR A 364 3.01 -8.74 5.05
N SER A 365 3.53 -9.76 4.37
CA SER A 365 4.32 -10.82 4.97
C SER A 365 5.67 -10.94 4.27
N TRP A 366 6.74 -11.08 5.06
CA TRP A 366 8.10 -11.37 4.60
C TRP A 366 8.54 -12.73 5.12
N PHE A 367 9.25 -13.48 4.29
CA PHE A 367 9.73 -14.84 4.58
C PHE A 367 11.19 -14.88 5.06
N GLU A 368 11.90 -13.78 4.85
CA GLU A 368 13.24 -13.52 5.39
C GLU A 368 13.18 -12.41 6.44
N GLU A 369 14.17 -12.38 7.34
CA GLU A 369 14.22 -11.43 8.47
C GLU A 369 14.63 -10.01 8.07
#